data_AF-A0A021X9E4-F1
#
_entry.id   AF-A0A021X9E4-F1
#
_cell.length_a   1.000
_cell.length_b   1.000
_cell.length_c   1.000
_cell.angle_alpha   90.00
_cell.angle_beta   90.00
_cell.angle_gamma   90.00
#
_symmetry.space_group_name_H-M   'P 1'
#
loop_
_entity.id
_entity.type
_entity.pdbx_description
1 polymer ?
#
loop_
_entity_poly.entity_id
_entity_poly.type
_entity_poly.pdbx_seq_one_letter_code
_entity_poly.pdbx_strand_id
1 'polypeptide(L)'
;MAWPPADGSPFRPANGTEGCIFESRYCEHCSRDAAFRQDMENNDGCEILAAAHAGEQPTQWVYRGGMGHCTNFSDDPANPIRCLTTMEMF
;
A
#
# COMPACT_ATOMS: atom_id res chain seq x y z
N MET A 1 5.96 3.71 23.72
CA MET A 1 6.38 3.93 22.31
C MET A 1 6.38 5.42 22.07
N ALA A 2 7.45 5.99 21.52
CA ALA A 2 7.47 7.39 21.11
C ALA A 2 6.65 7.53 19.81
N TRP A 3 5.74 8.50 19.79
CA TRP A 3 4.97 8.86 18.60
C TRP A 3 5.52 10.18 18.05
N PRO A 4 5.82 10.30 16.75
CA PRO A 4 5.64 9.29 15.68
C PRO A 4 6.70 8.17 15.69
N PRO A 5 6.42 7.02 15.05
CA PRO A 5 7.40 5.96 14.82
C PRO A 5 8.60 6.47 14.02
N ALA A 6 9.78 5.87 14.23
CA ALA A 6 10.97 6.19 13.47
C ALA A 6 10.84 5.72 12.01
N ASP A 7 11.40 6.48 11.08
CA ASP A 7 11.45 6.10 9.67
C ASP A 7 12.15 4.75 9.48
N GLY A 8 11.60 3.91 8.59
CA GLY A 8 12.09 2.56 8.32
C GLY A 8 11.63 1.50 9.33
N SER A 9 10.93 1.87 10.40
CA SER A 9 10.30 0.88 11.29
C SER A 9 9.14 0.16 10.59
N PRO A 10 8.86 -1.12 10.87
CA PRO A 10 7.77 -1.85 10.22
C PRO A 10 6.41 -1.18 10.43
N PHE A 11 5.66 -1.00 9.33
CA PHE A 11 4.30 -0.47 9.35
C PHE A 11 3.29 -1.62 9.32
N ARG A 12 2.42 -1.65 10.33
CA ARG A 12 1.24 -2.51 10.35
C ARG A 12 0.00 -1.63 10.54
N PRO A 13 -1.02 -1.72 9.69
CA PRO A 13 -2.28 -1.04 9.94
C PRO A 13 -2.87 -1.46 11.30
N ALA A 14 -3.35 -0.49 12.09
CA ALA A 14 -3.92 -0.78 13.41
C ALA A 14 -5.31 -1.42 13.30
N ASN A 15 -6.01 -1.21 12.20
CA ASN A 15 -7.35 -1.75 11.93
C ASN A 15 -7.61 -1.82 10.40
N GLY A 16 -8.75 -2.42 10.03
CA GLY A 16 -9.15 -2.57 8.63
C GLY A 16 -9.30 -1.23 7.90
N THR A 17 -9.80 -0.18 8.55
CA THR A 17 -9.92 1.15 7.93
C THR A 17 -8.57 1.74 7.55
N GLU A 18 -7.57 1.66 8.44
CA GLU A 18 -6.22 2.11 8.14
C GLU A 18 -5.57 1.28 7.03
N GLY A 19 -5.88 -0.03 6.98
CA GLY A 19 -5.48 -0.93 5.89
C GLY A 19 -6.04 -0.48 4.55
N CYS A 20 -7.36 -0.27 4.45
CA CYS A 20 -7.99 0.20 3.22
C CYS A 20 -7.47 1.58 2.77
N ILE A 21 -7.19 2.50 3.72
CA ILE A 21 -6.60 3.81 3.39
C ILE A 21 -5.18 3.64 2.82
N PHE A 22 -4.39 2.73 3.39
CA PHE A 22 -3.05 2.44 2.88
C PHE A 22 -3.11 1.79 1.50
N GLU A 23 -3.97 0.80 1.31
CA GLU A 23 -4.17 0.07 0.05
C GLU A 23 -4.65 1.01 -1.06
N SER A 24 -5.65 1.86 -0.79
CA SER A 24 -6.13 2.86 -1.75
C SER A 24 -5.09 3.91 -2.11
N ARG A 25 -4.18 4.25 -1.20
CA ARG A 25 -3.09 5.19 -1.49
C ARG A 25 -1.97 4.56 -2.33
N TYR A 26 -1.71 3.26 -2.16
CA TYR A 26 -0.55 2.61 -2.77
C TYR A 26 -0.93 1.44 -3.68
N CYS A 27 -1.53 0.39 -3.13
CA CYS A 27 -1.80 -0.86 -3.83
C CYS A 27 -2.72 -0.66 -5.05
N GLU A 28 -3.75 0.17 -4.90
CA GLU A 28 -4.67 0.52 -6.00
C GLU A 28 -3.96 1.25 -7.14
N HIS A 29 -2.79 1.86 -6.91
CA HIS A 29 -2.01 2.57 -7.93
C HIS A 29 -0.71 1.85 -8.30
N CYS A 30 -0.53 0.63 -7.80
CA CYS A 30 0.69 -0.12 -8.01
C CYS A 30 0.59 -0.95 -9.29
N SER A 31 1.61 -0.85 -10.14
CA SER A 31 1.77 -1.66 -11.36
C SER A 31 1.86 -3.15 -11.04
N ARG A 32 2.37 -3.52 -9.85
CA ARG A 32 2.48 -4.92 -9.39
C ARG A 32 1.12 -5.58 -9.12
N ASP A 33 0.07 -4.79 -8.92
CA ASP A 33 -1.28 -5.28 -8.66
C ASP A 33 -2.22 -5.03 -9.86
N ALA A 34 -1.72 -4.41 -10.93
CA ALA A 34 -2.54 -3.97 -12.05
C ALA A 34 -3.24 -5.13 -12.78
N ALA A 35 -2.55 -6.27 -12.96
CA ALA A 35 -3.13 -7.44 -13.63
C ALA A 35 -4.28 -8.03 -12.80
N PHE A 36 -4.08 -8.24 -11.50
CA PHE A 36 -5.13 -8.70 -10.59
C PHE A 36 -6.32 -7.73 -10.49
N ARG A 37 -6.07 -6.41 -10.49
CA ARG A 37 -7.15 -5.40 -10.51
C ARG A 37 -8.01 -5.45 -11.77
N GLN A 38 -7.44 -5.85 -12.91
CA GLN A 38 -8.17 -5.99 -14.18
C GLN A 38 -8.93 -7.31 -14.27
N ASP A 39 -8.39 -8.38 -13.69
CA ASP A 39 -8.99 -9.70 -13.68
C ASP A 39 -8.64 -10.41 -12.36
N MET A 40 -9.59 -10.44 -11.43
CA MET A 40 -9.38 -11.04 -10.11
C MET A 40 -9.25 -12.58 -10.14
N GLU A 41 -9.59 -13.22 -11.27
CA GLU A 41 -9.49 -14.68 -11.43
C GLU A 41 -8.09 -15.12 -11.91
N ASN A 42 -7.27 -14.20 -12.43
CA ASN A 42 -5.94 -14.52 -12.97
C ASN A 42 -4.89 -14.86 -11.90
N ASN A 43 -5.16 -14.52 -10.63
CA ASN A 43 -4.26 -14.70 -9.49
C ASN A 43 -2.85 -14.05 -9.69
N ASP A 44 -2.75 -13.04 -10.55
CA ASP A 44 -1.53 -12.30 -10.90
C ASP A 44 -1.53 -10.94 -10.18
N GLY A 45 -1.43 -11.01 -8.85
CA GLY A 45 -1.48 -9.85 -7.95
C GLY A 45 -0.17 -9.60 -7.22
N CYS A 46 -0.12 -8.50 -6.48
CA CYS A 46 1.06 -8.17 -5.70
C CYS A 46 1.23 -9.14 -4.51
N GLU A 47 2.27 -9.98 -4.55
CA GLU A 47 2.58 -10.97 -3.48
C GLU A 47 2.68 -10.35 -2.08
N ILE A 48 3.13 -9.09 -1.98
CA ILE A 48 3.26 -8.33 -0.73
C ILE A 48 1.88 -8.05 -0.14
N LEU A 49 0.93 -7.65 -1.00
CA LEU A 49 -0.44 -7.40 -0.59
C LEU A 49 -1.13 -8.71 -0.21
N ALA A 50 -0.99 -9.75 -1.04
CA ALA A 50 -1.53 -11.07 -0.76
C ALA A 50 -1.05 -11.63 0.60
N ALA A 51 0.24 -11.49 0.91
CA ALA A 51 0.82 -11.88 2.20
C ALA A 51 0.21 -11.08 3.37
N ALA A 52 0.01 -9.77 3.21
CA ALA A 52 -0.65 -8.94 4.22
C ALA A 52 -2.09 -9.40 4.51
N HIS A 53 -2.86 -9.75 3.46
CA HIS A 53 -4.22 -10.27 3.60
C HIS A 53 -4.25 -11.67 4.24
N ALA A 54 -3.20 -12.47 4.04
CA ALA A 54 -3.01 -13.74 4.75
C ALA A 54 -2.62 -13.57 6.22
N GLY A 55 -2.41 -12.34 6.70
CA GLY A 55 -2.07 -12.00 8.08
C GLY A 55 -0.57 -11.93 8.36
N GLU A 56 0.26 -12.05 7.33
CA GLU A 56 1.71 -11.84 7.44
C GLU A 56 2.05 -10.35 7.53
N GLN A 57 3.20 -10.02 8.11
CA GLN A 57 3.70 -8.65 8.17
C GLN A 57 4.71 -8.44 7.04
N PRO A 58 4.39 -7.69 5.98
CA PRO A 58 5.34 -7.44 4.92
C PRO A 58 6.50 -6.58 5.43
N THR A 59 7.72 -6.93 5.01
CA THR A 59 8.95 -6.20 5.38
C THR A 59 9.09 -4.89 4.60
N GLN A 60 8.41 -4.78 3.46
CA GLN A 60 8.40 -3.62 2.58
C GLN A 60 7.49 -2.51 3.10
N TRP A 61 6.60 -2.81 4.05
CA TRP A 61 5.72 -1.83 4.66
C TRP A 61 6.45 -1.21 5.84
N VAL A 62 6.81 0.05 5.71
CA VAL A 62 7.59 0.79 6.71
C VAL A 62 6.97 2.16 6.99
N TYR A 63 7.22 2.71 8.17
CA TYR A 63 6.90 4.10 8.46
C TYR A 63 7.87 5.03 7.74
N ARG A 64 7.33 6.12 7.17
CA ARG A 64 8.09 7.24 6.62
C ARG A 64 7.34 8.54 6.91
N GLY A 65 7.94 9.46 7.65
CA GLY A 65 7.29 10.67 8.13
C GLY A 65 6.07 10.38 9.02
N GLY A 66 6.08 9.27 9.76
CA GLY A 66 4.96 8.83 10.59
C GLY A 66 3.77 8.20 9.84
N MET A 67 3.85 8.05 8.52
CA MET A 67 2.83 7.39 7.70
C MET A 67 3.36 6.06 7.14
N GLY A 68 2.47 5.10 6.91
CA GLY A 68 2.82 3.87 6.20
C GLY A 68 3.29 4.14 4.77
N HIS A 69 4.32 3.43 4.34
CA HIS A 69 4.89 3.48 3.00
C HIS A 69 5.31 2.08 2.53
N CYS A 70 5.05 1.75 1.27
CA CYS A 70 5.56 0.52 0.66
C CYS A 70 6.86 0.82 -0.10
N THR A 71 7.98 0.21 0.29
CA THR A 71 9.29 0.40 -0.38
C THR A 71 9.34 -0.21 -1.78
N ASN A 72 8.45 -1.16 -2.09
CA ASN A 72 8.34 -1.82 -3.39
C ASN A 72 7.17 -1.26 -4.23
N PHE A 73 6.63 -0.10 -3.84
CA PHE A 73 5.64 0.59 -4.65
C PHE A 73 6.25 0.97 -6.01
N SER A 74 5.52 0.69 -7.08
CA SER A 74 5.88 1.04 -8.45
C SER A 74 4.64 1.61 -9.13
N ASP A 75 4.72 2.87 -9.55
CA ASP A 75 3.59 3.60 -10.14
C ASP A 75 3.03 2.87 -11.37
N ASP A 76 1.70 2.74 -11.43
CA ASP A 76 0.99 2.25 -12.60
C ASP A 76 0.66 3.42 -13.54
N PRO A 77 1.27 3.51 -14.74
CA PRO A 77 0.96 4.60 -15.66
C PRO A 77 -0.49 4.59 -16.14
N ALA A 78 -1.21 3.47 -16.05
CA ALA A 78 -2.63 3.38 -16.37
C ALA A 78 -3.53 3.86 -15.21
N ASN A 79 -3.01 3.88 -13.97
CA ASN A 79 -3.71 4.38 -12.80
C ASN A 79 -2.77 5.21 -11.90
N PRO A 80 -2.32 6.39 -12.35
CA PRO A 80 -1.34 7.18 -11.61
C PRO A 80 -1.91 7.70 -10.30
N ILE A 81 -1.06 7.80 -9.27
CA ILE A 81 -1.44 8.51 -8.03
C ILE A 81 -1.65 9.99 -8.38
N ARG A 82 -2.90 10.46 -8.31
CA ARG A 82 -3.20 11.89 -8.46
C ARG A 82 -2.82 12.63 -7.17
N CYS A 83 -1.56 13.04 -7.07
CA CYS A 83 -0.94 13.81 -5.98
C CYS A 83 -1.11 13.22 -4.56
N LEU A 84 -0.01 12.70 -4.01
CA LEU A 84 0.08 12.16 -2.63
C LEU A 84 -0.34 13.15 -1.52
N THR A 85 -0.32 14.45 -1.81
CA THR A 85 -0.55 15.53 -0.83
C THR A 85 -1.98 16.05 -0.81
N THR A 86 -2.72 16.00 -1.92
CA THR A 86 -4.01 16.69 -1.99
C THR A 86 -5.23 15.81 -1.81
N MET A 87 -5.27 14.53 -2.23
CA MET A 87 -6.56 13.77 -2.21
C MET A 87 -7.76 14.63 -2.70
N GLU A 88 -7.54 15.59 -3.60
CA GLU A 88 -8.58 16.53 -4.01
C GLU A 88 -9.11 16.10 -5.37
N MET A 89 -10.33 15.56 -5.29
CA MET A 89 -11.45 15.78 -6.20
C MET A 89 -11.34 15.12 -7.58
N PHE A 90 -11.78 13.87 -7.66
CA PHE A 90 -13.02 13.53 -8.38
C PHE A 90 -13.83 12.52 -7.58
#